data_AF-A0A372GBR1-F1
#
_entry.id   AF-A0A372GBR1-F1
#
_cell.length_a   1.000
_cell.length_b   1.000
_cell.length_c   1.000
_cell.angle_alpha   90.00
_cell.angle_beta   90.00
_cell.angle_gamma   90.00
#
_symmetry.space_group_name_H-M   'P 1'
#
loop_
_entity.id
_entity.type
_entity.pdbx_description
1 polymer ?
#
loop_
_entity_poly.entity_id
_entity_poly.type
_entity_poly.pdbx_seq_one_letter_code
_entity_poly.pdbx_strand_id
1 'polypeptide(L)'
;MRRNGVDVPDPGSGDLEAMRLGKGTDPKKLEAALHECRPWLQAGGKLPDLEDPKVRDRYVKFAQCMRENGVNLPDPGPDGRLRFPSGGIDEGAFEKAREACKAHLTVIRQ
;
A
#
# COMPACT_ATOMS: atom_id res chain seq x y z
N MET A 1 -13.38 -8.65 9.19
CA MET A 1 -14.21 -7.43 9.10
C MET A 1 -15.71 -7.73 9.07
N ARG A 2 -16.31 -8.22 7.96
CA ARG A 2 -17.79 -8.47 7.88
C ARG A 2 -18.33 -9.42 8.95
N ARG A 3 -17.60 -10.50 9.28
CA ARG A 3 -17.95 -11.42 10.39
C ARG A 3 -18.06 -10.75 11.76
N ASN A 4 -17.39 -9.61 11.93
CA ASN A 4 -17.39 -8.81 13.15
C ASN A 4 -18.33 -7.60 13.06
N GLY A 5 -19.24 -7.60 12.08
CA GLY A 5 -20.22 -6.52 11.88
C GLY A 5 -19.62 -5.24 11.31
N VAL A 6 -18.39 -5.28 10.77
CA VAL A 6 -17.79 -4.18 10.01
C VAL A 6 -18.06 -4.42 8.54
N ASP A 7 -19.00 -3.65 8.00
CA ASP A 7 -19.29 -3.70 6.58
C ASP A 7 -18.21 -2.97 5.79
N VAL A 8 -17.38 -3.75 5.09
CA VAL A 8 -16.37 -3.23 4.18
C VAL A 8 -16.90 -3.49 2.79
N PRO A 9 -16.98 -2.51 1.91
CA PRO A 9 -17.36 -2.78 0.53
C PRO A 9 -16.28 -3.56 -0.21
N ASP A 10 -16.67 -4.34 -1.23
CA ASP A 10 -15.71 -5.11 -2.01
C ASP A 10 -14.83 -4.17 -2.85
N PRO A 11 -13.51 -4.45 -2.98
CA PRO A 11 -12.62 -3.64 -3.82
C PRO A 11 -13.10 -3.66 -5.28
N GLY A 12 -13.17 -2.48 -5.91
CA GLY A 12 -13.66 -2.30 -7.28
C GLY A 12 -15.16 -1.96 -7.40
N SER A 13 -15.89 -1.84 -6.28
CA SER A 13 -17.33 -1.50 -6.26
C SER A 13 -17.68 -0.06 -6.69
N GLY A 14 -16.69 0.79 -7.02
CA GLY A 14 -16.93 2.14 -7.54
C GLY A 14 -17.35 3.19 -6.50
N ASP A 15 -17.67 2.79 -5.27
CA ASP A 15 -18.08 3.70 -4.20
C ASP A 15 -16.86 4.37 -3.56
N LEU A 16 -16.46 5.55 -4.06
CA LEU A 16 -15.39 6.37 -3.46
C LEU A 16 -15.67 6.77 -1.99
N GLU A 17 -16.95 6.81 -1.59
CA GLU A 17 -17.38 7.04 -0.21
C GLU A 17 -17.13 5.83 0.71
N ALA A 18 -17.02 4.62 0.16
CA ALA A 18 -16.69 3.39 0.89
C ALA A 18 -15.20 3.27 1.27
N MET A 19 -14.33 4.11 0.71
CA MET A 19 -12.89 4.12 1.05
C MET A 19 -12.62 4.58 2.49
N ARG A 20 -13.61 5.20 3.15
CA ARG A 20 -13.63 5.38 4.59
C ARG A 20 -14.58 4.33 5.14
N LEU A 21 -14.07 3.40 5.96
CA LEU A 21 -14.86 2.46 6.76
C LEU A 21 -16.20 3.13 7.15
N GLY A 22 -17.29 2.72 6.49
CA GLY A 22 -18.45 3.57 6.17
C GLY A 22 -19.02 4.38 7.34
N LYS A 23 -19.69 5.50 7.01
CA LYS A 23 -20.58 6.22 7.94
C LYS A 23 -21.50 5.18 8.63
N GLY A 24 -21.32 4.98 9.94
CA GLY A 24 -22.09 4.01 10.72
C GLY A 24 -21.31 2.80 11.23
N THR A 25 -20.01 2.68 10.95
CA THR A 25 -19.17 1.65 11.56
C THR A 25 -18.99 1.92 13.05
N ASP A 26 -19.42 0.98 13.90
CA ASP A 26 -19.20 1.03 15.35
C ASP A 26 -17.69 0.88 15.65
N PRO A 27 -17.05 1.86 16.32
CA PRO A 27 -15.62 1.81 16.61
C PRO A 27 -15.18 0.58 17.41
N LYS A 28 -16.02 0.08 18.31
CA LYS A 28 -15.71 -1.09 19.13
C LYS A 28 -15.76 -2.37 18.31
N LYS A 29 -16.72 -2.48 17.38
CA LYS A 29 -16.77 -3.61 16.43
C LYS A 29 -15.58 -3.59 15.48
N LEU A 30 -15.17 -2.40 15.03
CA LEU A 30 -13.96 -2.22 14.23
C LEU A 30 -12.71 -2.66 14.97
N GLU A 31 -12.53 -2.21 16.20
CA GLU A 31 -11.39 -2.58 17.05
C GLU A 31 -11.34 -4.09 17.29
N ALA A 32 -12.46 -4.72 17.67
CA ALA A 32 -12.55 -6.16 17.84
C ALA A 32 -12.19 -6.91 16.55
N ALA A 33 -12.69 -6.45 15.40
CA ALA A 33 -12.38 -7.03 14.10
C ALA A 33 -10.89 -6.95 13.75
N LEU A 34 -10.26 -5.80 14.00
CA LEU A 34 -8.82 -5.60 13.78
C LEU A 34 -7.97 -6.42 14.76
N HIS A 35 -8.42 -6.57 16.00
CA HIS A 35 -7.74 -7.38 17.02
C HIS A 35 -7.68 -8.86 16.63
N GLU A 36 -8.80 -9.43 16.18
CA GLU A 36 -8.85 -10.81 15.69
C GLU A 36 -8.02 -11.01 14.42
N CYS A 37 -8.07 -10.03 13.50
CA CYS A 37 -7.31 -10.07 12.28
C CYS A 37 -5.83 -9.68 12.48
N ARG A 38 -5.39 -9.28 13.68
CA ARG A 38 -4.03 -8.77 13.94
C ARG A 38 -2.90 -9.65 13.40
N PRO A 39 -2.92 -10.99 13.52
CA PRO A 39 -1.87 -11.83 12.92
C PRO A 39 -1.79 -11.69 11.39
N TRP A 40 -2.94 -11.54 10.73
CA TRP A 40 -3.04 -11.35 9.28
C TRP A 40 -2.72 -9.91 8.86
N LEU A 41 -3.07 -8.92 9.69
CA LEU A 41 -2.72 -7.52 9.48
C LEU A 41 -1.20 -7.29 9.61
N GLN A 42 -0.55 -8.00 10.52
CA GLN A 42 0.91 -8.01 10.64
C GLN A 42 1.57 -8.70 9.43
N ALA A 43 0.90 -9.70 8.85
CA ALA A 43 1.33 -10.32 7.58
C ALA A 43 1.19 -9.37 6.37
N GLY A 44 0.38 -8.30 6.47
CA GLY A 44 0.31 -7.19 5.51
C GLY A 44 1.55 -6.30 5.46
N GLY A 45 2.54 -6.55 6.33
CA GLY A 45 3.83 -5.87 6.35
C GLY A 45 3.81 -4.54 7.13
N LYS A 46 4.94 -4.23 7.76
CA LYS A 46 5.19 -2.88 8.29
C LYS A 46 5.42 -1.96 7.10
N LEU A 47 4.68 -0.87 6.99
CA LEU A 47 4.94 0.14 5.97
C LEU A 47 6.39 0.63 6.08
N PRO A 48 7.08 0.87 4.95
CA PRO A 48 8.43 1.41 4.97
C PRO A 48 8.46 2.77 5.68
N ASP A 49 9.45 2.98 6.54
CA ASP A 49 9.71 4.28 7.12
C ASP A 49 10.41 5.17 6.09
N LEU A 50 9.63 5.95 5.33
CA LEU A 50 10.13 6.83 4.28
C LEU A 50 10.72 8.14 4.82
N GLU A 51 10.67 8.36 6.13
CA GLU A 51 11.41 9.45 6.78
C GLU A 51 12.90 9.09 6.95
N ASP A 52 13.23 7.79 7.06
CA ASP A 52 14.62 7.32 6.99
C ASP A 52 15.20 7.56 5.59
N PRO A 53 16.27 8.36 5.45
CA PRO A 53 16.90 8.64 4.16
C PRO A 53 17.32 7.39 3.38
N LYS A 54 17.82 6.35 4.06
CA LYS A 54 18.27 5.09 3.41
C LYS A 54 17.09 4.28 2.87
N VAL A 55 15.96 4.33 3.55
CA VAL A 55 14.73 3.70 3.05
C VAL A 55 14.20 4.52 1.89
N ARG A 56 14.11 5.85 2.03
CA ARG A 56 13.66 6.74 0.96
C ARG A 56 14.46 6.57 -0.34
N ASP A 57 15.79 6.53 -0.25
CA ASP A 57 16.67 6.36 -1.42
C ASP A 57 16.42 5.02 -2.15
N ARG A 58 16.14 3.95 -1.40
CA ARG A 58 15.76 2.66 -1.99
C ARG A 58 14.43 2.74 -2.75
N TYR A 59 13.47 3.45 -2.20
CA TYR A 59 12.17 3.67 -2.84
C TYR A 59 12.26 4.61 -4.05
N VAL A 60 13.17 5.60 -4.04
CA VAL A 60 13.47 6.42 -5.22
C VAL A 60 14.05 5.55 -6.35
N LYS A 61 15.03 4.69 -6.05
CA LYS A 61 15.60 3.75 -7.03
C LYS A 61 14.57 2.76 -7.57
N PHE A 62 13.70 2.27 -6.70
CA PHE A 62 12.58 1.43 -7.09
C PHE A 62 11.63 2.17 -8.04
N ALA A 63 11.21 3.39 -7.71
CA ALA A 63 10.32 4.19 -8.54
C ALA A 63 10.94 4.51 -9.91
N GLN A 64 12.25 4.81 -9.95
CA GLN A 64 12.99 4.98 -11.20
C GLN A 64 12.96 3.72 -12.07
N CYS A 65 13.28 2.55 -11.49
CA CYS A 65 13.21 1.27 -12.20
C CYS A 65 11.79 0.96 -12.71
N MET A 66 10.75 1.26 -11.92
CA MET A 66 9.35 1.09 -12.35
C MET A 66 9.04 1.95 -13.58
N ARG A 67 9.51 3.20 -13.61
CA ARG A 67 9.35 4.11 -14.77
C ARG A 67 10.03 3.57 -16.02
N GLU A 68 11.22 3.00 -15.88
CA GLU A 68 11.93 2.33 -16.98
C GLU A 68 11.18 1.10 -17.52
N ASN A 69 10.43 0.41 -16.65
CA ASN A 69 9.58 -0.72 -17.00
C ASN A 69 8.15 -0.30 -17.43
N GLY A 70 7.94 0.98 -17.75
CA GLY A 70 6.67 1.48 -18.30
C GLY A 70 5.61 1.82 -17.26
N VAL A 71 5.95 1.79 -15.97
CA VAL A 71 5.03 2.12 -14.87
C VAL A 71 5.41 3.48 -14.28
N ASN A 72 4.60 4.50 -14.53
CA ASN A 72 4.86 5.84 -14.02
C ASN A 72 4.52 5.98 -12.53
N LEU A 73 5.38 5.45 -11.67
CA LEU A 73 5.30 5.62 -10.23
C LEU A 73 6.11 6.86 -9.81
N PRO A 74 5.52 7.88 -9.16
CA PRO A 74 6.27 9.04 -8.68
C PRO A 74 7.15 8.68 -7.48
N ASP A 75 8.19 9.48 -7.26
CA ASP A 75 9.08 9.33 -6.11
C ASP A 75 8.34 9.66 -4.79
N PRO A 76 8.79 9.13 -3.64
CA PRO A 76 8.27 9.51 -2.33
C PRO A 76 8.38 11.03 -2.11
N GLY A 77 7.32 11.63 -1.57
CA GLY A 77 7.32 13.05 -1.23
C GLY A 77 8.32 13.39 -0.10
N PRO A 78 8.65 14.68 0.07
CA PRO A 78 9.51 15.14 1.17
C PRO A 78 8.88 14.91 2.55
N ASP A 79 7.56 14.70 2.59
CA ASP A 79 6.75 14.34 3.75
C ASP A 79 6.75 12.83 4.06
N GLY A 80 7.59 12.05 3.38
CA GLY A 80 7.64 10.59 3.57
C GLY A 80 6.42 9.85 3.05
N ARG A 81 5.63 10.47 2.15
CA ARG A 81 4.39 9.86 1.62
C ARG A 81 4.55 9.37 0.19
N LEU A 82 4.05 8.16 -0.07
CA LEU A 82 3.86 7.65 -1.43
C LEU A 82 2.59 8.26 -2.03
N ARG A 83 2.67 8.60 -3.31
CA ARG A 83 1.54 9.13 -4.08
C ARG A 83 1.30 8.19 -5.24
N PHE A 84 0.06 7.77 -5.43
CA PHE A 84 -0.31 6.94 -6.58
C PHE A 84 -0.99 7.81 -7.64
N PRO A 85 -0.71 7.59 -8.93
CA PRO A 85 -1.40 8.27 -10.02
C PRO A 85 -2.91 8.01 -9.94
N SER A 86 -3.71 9.05 -10.17
CA SER A 86 -5.18 8.97 -10.15
C SER A 86 -5.78 8.24 -11.36
N GLY A 87 -4.99 8.00 -12.42
CA GLY A 87 -5.42 7.32 -13.64
C GLY A 87 -5.41 5.79 -13.58
N GLY A 88 -5.16 5.20 -12.40
CA GLY A 88 -4.90 3.78 -12.27
C GLY A 88 -3.54 3.37 -12.84
N ILE A 89 -3.03 2.23 -12.40
CA ILE A 89 -1.85 1.58 -12.98
C ILE A 89 -2.33 0.23 -13.51
N ASP A 90 -1.90 -0.14 -14.71
CA ASP A 90 -2.14 -1.49 -15.22
C ASP A 90 -1.50 -2.52 -14.27
N GLU A 91 -2.32 -3.40 -13.71
CA GLU A 91 -1.91 -4.34 -12.67
C GLU A 91 -0.88 -5.35 -13.20
N GLY A 92 -1.03 -5.80 -14.45
CA GLY A 92 -0.11 -6.73 -15.08
C GLY A 92 1.27 -6.11 -15.34
N ALA A 93 1.31 -4.86 -15.82
CA ALA A 93 2.53 -4.09 -15.99
C ALA A 93 3.18 -3.77 -14.65
N PHE A 94 2.38 -3.39 -13.65
CA PHE A 94 2.85 -3.13 -12.29
C PHE A 94 3.55 -4.36 -11.71
N GLU A 95 2.92 -5.53 -11.79
CA GLU A 95 3.47 -6.75 -11.19
C GLU A 95 4.77 -7.19 -11.89
N LYS A 96 4.82 -7.11 -13.23
CA LYS A 96 6.04 -7.37 -14.00
C LYS A 96 7.18 -6.43 -13.62
N ALA A 97 6.89 -5.13 -13.57
CA ALA A 97 7.86 -4.11 -13.19
C ALA A 97 8.32 -4.31 -11.73
N ARG A 98 7.39 -4.63 -10.82
CA ARG A 98 7.69 -4.90 -9.40
C ARG A 98 8.67 -6.05 -9.26
N GLU A 99 8.45 -7.15 -9.98
CA GLU A 99 9.35 -8.31 -9.94
C GLU A 99 10.74 -8.00 -10.51
N ALA A 100 10.83 -7.20 -11.58
CA ALA A 100 12.11 -6.73 -12.11
C ALA A 100 12.85 -5.80 -11.13
N CYS A 101 12.12 -4.97 -10.40
CA CYS A 101 12.67 -3.89 -9.58
C CYS A 101 12.83 -4.22 -8.08
N LYS A 102 12.31 -5.36 -7.60
CA LYS A 102 12.28 -5.73 -6.17
C LYS A 102 13.66 -5.72 -5.49
N ALA A 103 14.74 -5.90 -6.24
CA ALA A 103 16.11 -5.84 -5.74
C ALA A 103 16.51 -4.46 -5.19
N HIS A 104 15.82 -3.38 -5.58
CA HIS A 104 16.04 -2.06 -4.98
C HIS A 104 15.45 -1.92 -3.58
N LEU A 105 14.48 -2.77 -3.22
CA LEU A 105 13.77 -2.74 -1.94
C LEU A 105 14.36 -3.73 -0.91
N THR A 106 15.26 -4.62 -1.31
CA THR A 106 15.88 -5.55 -0.38
C THR A 106 16.81 -4.83 0.57
N VAL A 107 16.64 -5.11 1.86
CA VAL A 107 17.66 -4.80 2.87
C VAL A 107 18.75 -5.84 2.69
N ILE A 108 19.78 -5.54 1.90
CA ILE A 108 21.03 -6.30 1.99
C ILE A 108 21.52 -6.06 3.42
N ARG A 109 21.35 -7.05 4.29
CA ARG A 109 22.10 -7.15 5.55
C ARG A 109 23.56 -7.28 5.15
N GLN A 110 24.26 -6.16 5.06
CA GLN A 110 25.71 -6.15 5.17
C GLN A 110 26.07 -6.17 6.65
#